data_AF-A0A9X0D2L2-F1
#
_entry.id   AF-A0A9X0D2L2-F1
#
_cell.length_a   1.000
_cell.length_b   1.000
_cell.length_c   1.000
_cell.angle_alpha   90.00
_cell.angle_beta   90.00
_cell.angle_gamma   90.00
#
_symmetry.space_group_name_H-M   'P 1'
#
loop_
_entity.id
_entity.type
_entity.pdbx_description
1 polymer ?
#
loop_
_entity_poly.entity_id
_entity_poly.type
_entity_poly.pdbx_seq_one_letter_code
_entity_poly.pdbx_strand_id
1 'polypeptide(L)'
;MNMKLVVYIALFCFIENAVDAGPTECYSCTDVDAATCSANQKSQTCATDPNSLGITHCGTMVGIFKNHSKSGNEFEGIFRGCINCADKEAACFALGGAFKASKVWILQACKLECCTGNNCNTQTPPLSQDAINVYNPFAGVPGLTVSCLPRE
;
A
#
# COMPACT_ATOMS: atom_id res chain seq x y z
N MET A 1 -33.66 -33.68 -24.84
CA MET A 1 -32.66 -32.97 -24.01
C MET A 1 -32.34 -33.86 -22.82
N ASN A 2 -31.09 -34.30 -22.65
CA ASN A 2 -30.72 -35.37 -21.73
C ASN A 2 -30.46 -34.79 -20.33
N MET A 3 -31.18 -35.23 -19.30
CA MET A 3 -31.10 -34.67 -17.94
C MET A 3 -29.68 -34.72 -17.34
N LYS A 4 -28.86 -35.69 -17.77
CA LYS A 4 -27.44 -35.77 -17.41
C LYS A 4 -26.58 -34.63 -17.97
N LEU A 5 -26.94 -34.06 -19.12
CA LEU A 5 -26.22 -32.95 -19.75
C LEU A 5 -26.45 -31.63 -19.01
N VAL A 6 -27.65 -31.44 -18.46
CA VAL A 6 -28.02 -30.23 -17.69
C VAL A 6 -27.26 -30.17 -16.35
N VAL A 7 -27.06 -31.32 -15.71
CA VAL A 7 -26.30 -31.43 -14.44
C VAL A 7 -24.81 -31.11 -14.65
N TYR A 8 -24.23 -31.50 -15.78
CA TYR A 8 -22.82 -31.19 -16.09
C TYR A 8 -22.58 -29.69 -16.35
N ILE A 9 -23.53 -28.99 -16.99
CA ILE A 9 -23.41 -27.56 -17.26
C ILE A 9 -23.55 -26.73 -15.98
N ALA A 10 -24.44 -27.14 -15.05
CA ALA A 10 -24.58 -26.49 -13.75
C ALA A 10 -23.35 -26.64 -12.85
N LEU A 11 -22.61 -27.76 -12.97
CA LEU A 11 -21.41 -28.03 -12.18
C LEU A 11 -20.19 -27.17 -12.61
N PHE A 12 -20.14 -26.73 -13.87
CA PHE A 12 -19.09 -25.85 -14.39
C PHE A 12 -19.31 -24.36 -14.08
N CYS A 13 -20.48 -23.97 -13.59
CA CYS A 13 -20.77 -22.58 -13.20
C CYS A 13 -20.28 -22.20 -11.79
N PHE A 14 -19.75 -23.16 -11.02
CA PHE A 14 -19.20 -22.94 -9.68
C PHE A 14 -17.67 -23.09 -9.64
N ILE A 15 -16.97 -22.79 -10.74
CA ILE A 15 -15.55 -22.46 -10.63
C ILE A 15 -15.49 -21.09 -9.98
N GLU A 16 -15.59 -21.09 -8.64
CA GLU A 16 -15.34 -19.93 -7.81
C GLU A 16 -13.92 -19.48 -8.16
N ASN A 17 -13.81 -18.31 -8.79
CA ASN A 17 -12.58 -17.55 -8.69
C ASN A 17 -12.42 -17.37 -7.18
N ALA A 18 -11.52 -18.12 -6.54
CA ALA A 18 -11.16 -17.85 -5.16
C ALA A 18 -10.73 -16.39 -5.16
N VAL A 19 -11.61 -15.50 -4.70
CA VAL A 19 -11.20 -14.15 -4.38
C VAL A 19 -10.25 -14.40 -3.22
N ASP A 20 -8.96 -14.30 -3.50
CA ASP A 20 -7.94 -14.55 -2.49
C ASP A 20 -8.29 -13.60 -1.35
N ALA A 21 -8.73 -14.17 -0.23
CA ALA A 21 -9.11 -13.36 0.90
C ALA A 21 -7.86 -12.57 1.26
N GLY A 22 -7.96 -11.24 1.23
CA GLY A 22 -6.82 -10.36 1.52
C GLY A 22 -6.14 -10.77 2.84
N PRO A 23 -4.87 -10.40 3.04
CA PRO A 23 -4.13 -10.80 4.22
C PRO A 23 -4.85 -10.33 5.48
N THR A 24 -4.96 -11.22 6.46
CA THR A 24 -5.47 -10.88 7.78
C THR A 24 -4.43 -10.04 8.54
N GLU A 25 -3.15 -10.33 8.32
CA GLU A 25 -2.03 -9.69 9.01
C GLU A 25 -0.86 -9.39 8.08
N CYS A 26 -0.19 -8.27 8.32
CA CYS A 26 1.04 -7.88 7.62
C CYS A 26 2.10 -7.43 8.61
N TYR A 27 3.38 -7.50 8.23
CA TYR A 27 4.41 -6.82 8.99
C TYR A 27 4.23 -5.32 8.86
N SER A 28 4.42 -4.60 9.97
CA SER A 28 4.32 -3.15 10.04
C SER A 28 5.50 -2.53 10.77
N CYS A 29 6.11 -1.53 10.14
CA CYS A 29 7.21 -0.72 10.67
C CYS A 29 7.38 0.56 9.84
N THR A 30 8.08 1.54 10.40
CA THR A 30 8.44 2.79 9.72
C THR A 30 9.80 3.21 10.26
N ASP A 31 10.84 3.07 9.45
CA ASP A 31 12.22 3.20 9.91
C ASP A 31 13.09 3.78 8.79
N VAL A 32 14.36 4.08 9.11
CA VAL A 32 15.33 4.66 8.17
C VAL A 32 15.96 3.62 7.23
N ASP A 33 15.84 2.33 7.55
CA ASP A 33 16.40 1.25 6.74
C ASP A 33 15.67 -0.09 6.99
N ALA A 34 15.82 -1.02 6.04
CA ALA A 34 15.13 -2.31 6.07
C ALA A 34 15.57 -3.24 7.21
N ALA A 35 16.82 -3.15 7.68
CA ALA A 35 17.31 -4.01 8.75
C ALA A 35 16.70 -3.58 10.09
N THR A 36 16.68 -2.28 10.36
CA THR A 36 16.01 -1.69 11.53
C THR A 36 14.50 -1.98 11.49
N CYS A 37 13.85 -1.78 10.35
CA CYS A 37 12.43 -2.10 10.16
C CYS A 37 12.17 -3.58 10.45
N SER A 38 12.98 -4.49 9.90
CA SER A 38 12.80 -5.94 10.10
C SER A 38 13.06 -6.39 11.54
N ALA A 39 13.92 -5.70 12.29
CA ALA A 39 14.16 -5.98 13.71
C ALA A 39 13.02 -5.50 14.61
N ASN A 40 12.35 -4.39 14.24
CA ASN A 40 11.33 -3.72 15.05
C ASN A 40 9.89 -3.98 14.59
N GLN A 41 9.70 -4.63 13.44
CA GLN A 41 8.39 -4.83 12.84
C GLN A 41 7.45 -5.63 13.76
N LYS A 42 6.18 -5.27 13.68
CA LYS A 42 5.09 -5.93 14.42
C LYS A 42 4.10 -6.54 13.45
N SER A 43 3.30 -7.50 13.93
CA SER A 43 2.12 -7.95 13.21
C SER A 43 1.04 -6.86 13.30
N GLN A 44 0.55 -6.41 12.15
CA GLN A 44 -0.57 -5.48 12.02
C GLN A 44 -1.79 -6.23 11.51
N THR A 45 -2.90 -6.20 12.24
CA THR A 45 -4.17 -6.78 11.78
C THR A 45 -4.85 -5.82 10.80
N CYS A 46 -4.96 -6.21 9.53
CA CYS A 46 -5.34 -5.28 8.46
C CYS A 46 -6.75 -4.71 8.58
N ALA A 47 -7.71 -5.50 9.09
CA ALA A 47 -9.11 -5.11 9.17
C ALA A 47 -9.43 -4.16 10.35
N THR A 48 -8.60 -4.14 11.39
CA THR A 48 -8.92 -3.47 12.65
C THR A 48 -7.85 -2.50 13.13
N ASP A 49 -6.63 -2.58 12.61
CA ASP A 49 -5.57 -1.65 12.98
C ASP A 49 -5.84 -0.25 12.40
N PRO A 50 -5.84 0.80 13.23
CA PRO A 50 -6.17 2.15 12.78
C PRO A 50 -5.14 2.77 11.84
N ASN A 51 -3.92 2.22 11.77
CA ASN A 51 -2.88 2.65 10.85
C ASN A 51 -2.85 1.80 9.56
N SER A 52 -3.83 0.89 9.38
CA SER A 52 -3.99 0.14 8.15
C SER A 52 -4.45 1.06 7.02
N LEU A 53 -3.75 1.00 5.88
CA LEU A 53 -4.08 1.78 4.68
C LEU A 53 -4.82 0.94 3.63
N GLY A 54 -5.21 -0.28 3.99
CA GLY A 54 -6.03 -1.16 3.17
C GLY A 54 -6.07 -2.57 3.72
N ILE A 55 -6.99 -3.39 3.20
CA ILE A 55 -7.24 -4.76 3.69
C ILE A 55 -6.85 -5.84 2.67
N THR A 56 -6.44 -5.42 1.49
CA THR A 56 -6.32 -6.33 0.33
C THR A 56 -4.93 -6.89 0.12
N HIS A 57 -3.88 -6.19 0.58
CA HIS A 57 -2.49 -6.56 0.33
C HIS A 57 -1.60 -6.16 1.52
N CYS A 58 -0.47 -6.84 1.64
CA CYS A 58 0.67 -6.33 2.40
C CYS A 58 1.57 -5.55 1.44
N GLY A 59 2.21 -4.50 1.94
CA GLY A 59 3.15 -3.72 1.15
C GLY A 59 4.44 -3.39 1.90
N THR A 60 5.52 -3.25 1.12
CA THR A 60 6.76 -2.58 1.54
C THR A 60 7.02 -1.41 0.61
N MET A 61 7.15 -0.23 1.17
CA MET A 61 7.50 0.99 0.46
C MET A 61 8.88 1.47 0.91
N VAL A 62 9.71 1.85 -0.06
CA VAL A 62 10.89 2.68 0.17
C VAL A 62 10.60 4.05 -0.43
N GLY A 63 10.94 5.11 0.30
CA GLY A 63 10.57 6.46 -0.09
C GLY A 63 11.56 7.50 0.35
N ILE A 64 11.47 8.66 -0.28
CA ILE A 64 12.20 9.86 0.14
C ILE A 64 11.29 10.67 1.05
N PHE A 65 11.76 10.97 2.25
CA PHE A 65 11.05 11.71 3.26
C PHE A 65 11.72 13.04 3.54
N LYS A 66 10.91 14.02 3.91
CA LYS A 66 11.34 15.30 4.44
C LYS A 66 10.71 15.54 5.80
N ASN A 67 11.45 16.16 6.71
CA ASN A 67 10.90 16.56 8.00
C ASN A 67 9.83 17.65 7.80
N HIS A 68 8.65 17.49 8.42
CA HIS A 68 7.54 18.43 8.29
C HIS A 68 7.85 19.82 8.89
N SER A 69 8.67 19.87 9.95
CA SER A 69 8.87 21.09 10.76
C SER A 69 10.21 21.78 10.51
N LYS A 70 11.11 21.18 9.72
CA LYS A 70 12.38 21.80 9.33
C LYS A 70 12.49 21.80 7.81
N SER A 71 12.99 22.89 7.25
CA SER A 71 13.70 22.86 5.96
C SER A 71 14.94 21.99 6.14
N GLY A 72 14.72 20.68 6.18
CA GLY A 72 15.72 19.64 6.40
C GLY A 72 16.01 18.89 5.11
N ASN A 73 17.15 18.21 5.13
CA ASN A 73 17.58 17.31 4.07
C ASN A 73 16.57 16.17 3.89
N GLU A 74 16.40 15.77 2.65
CA GLU A 74 15.68 14.57 2.28
C GLU A 74 16.46 13.34 2.77
N PHE A 75 15.75 12.31 3.21
CA PHE A 75 16.34 11.04 3.61
C PHE A 75 15.52 9.88 3.05
N GLU A 76 16.18 8.76 2.79
CA GLU A 76 15.50 7.51 2.42
C GLU A 76 14.95 6.84 3.69
N GLY A 77 13.73 6.31 3.59
CA GLY A 77 13.11 5.54 4.66
C GLY A 77 12.28 4.41 4.08
N ILE A 78 11.88 3.51 4.97
CA ILE A 78 11.08 2.33 4.65
C ILE A 78 9.80 2.29 5.48
N PHE A 79 8.72 1.84 4.86
CA PHE A 79 7.44 1.54 5.48
C PHE A 79 7.00 0.13 5.13
N ARG A 80 6.46 -0.60 6.11
CA ARG A 80 5.72 -1.84 5.90
C ARG A 80 4.33 -1.70 6.52
N GLY A 81 3.33 -2.32 5.90
CA GLY A 81 1.99 -2.41 6.48
C GLY A 81 0.95 -2.97 5.53
N CYS A 82 -0.30 -2.99 5.99
CA CYS A 82 -1.47 -3.31 5.18
C CYS A 82 -1.82 -2.13 4.25
N ILE A 83 -1.93 -2.39 2.96
CA ILE A 83 -2.10 -1.37 1.91
C ILE A 83 -3.10 -1.86 0.86
N ASN A 84 -3.87 -0.95 0.27
CA ASN A 84 -4.60 -1.25 -0.97
C ASN A 84 -3.71 -1.02 -2.19
N CYS A 85 -3.11 -2.09 -2.70
CA CYS A 85 -2.18 -2.03 -3.83
C CYS A 85 -2.80 -2.31 -5.20
N ALA A 86 -4.13 -2.26 -5.34
CA ALA A 86 -4.77 -2.42 -6.66
C ALA A 86 -4.24 -1.40 -7.68
N ASP A 87 -3.87 -0.20 -7.20
CA ASP A 87 -3.17 0.82 -7.95
C ASP A 87 -1.99 1.34 -7.09
N LYS A 88 -0.75 1.06 -7.53
CA LYS A 88 0.47 1.44 -6.80
C LYS A 88 0.64 2.97 -6.70
N GLU A 89 0.18 3.73 -7.69
CA GLU A 89 0.25 5.19 -7.68
C GLU A 89 -0.71 5.76 -6.63
N ALA A 90 -1.98 5.33 -6.67
CA ALA A 90 -2.97 5.72 -5.66
C ALA A 90 -2.52 5.33 -4.24
N ALA A 91 -1.91 4.16 -4.07
CA ALA A 91 -1.36 3.71 -2.81
C ALA A 91 -0.24 4.62 -2.29
N CYS A 92 0.68 5.05 -3.16
CA CYS A 92 1.73 5.99 -2.81
C CYS A 92 1.17 7.37 -2.40
N PHE A 93 0.12 7.86 -3.05
CA PHE A 93 -0.56 9.08 -2.63
C PHE A 93 -1.28 8.94 -1.28
N ALA A 94 -1.93 7.79 -1.02
CA ALA A 94 -2.55 7.49 0.27
C ALA A 94 -1.50 7.47 1.40
N LEU A 95 -0.35 6.82 1.18
CA LEU A 95 0.80 6.86 2.07
C LEU A 95 1.28 8.30 2.32
N GLY A 96 1.42 9.10 1.27
CA GLY A 96 1.80 10.51 1.40
C GLY A 96 0.83 11.32 2.25
N GLY A 97 -0.47 11.10 2.09
CA GLY A 97 -1.51 11.69 2.92
C GLY A 97 -1.39 11.27 4.39
N ALA A 98 -1.19 9.97 4.66
CA ALA A 98 -1.04 9.43 6.00
C ALA A 98 0.20 10.00 6.72
N PHE A 99 1.37 10.03 6.06
CA PHE A 99 2.58 10.62 6.62
C PHE A 99 2.41 12.11 6.88
N LYS A 100 1.80 12.85 5.94
CA LYS A 100 1.52 14.28 6.14
C LYS A 100 0.60 14.52 7.33
N ALA A 101 -0.43 13.68 7.53
CA ALA A 101 -1.35 13.77 8.66
C ALA A 101 -0.66 13.52 10.01
N SER A 102 0.40 12.69 10.05
CA SER A 102 1.22 12.48 11.25
C SER A 102 1.97 13.73 11.71
N LYS A 103 2.12 14.74 10.83
CA LYS A 103 2.91 15.97 11.05
C LYS A 103 4.39 15.74 11.42
N VAL A 104 4.89 14.53 11.23
CA VAL A 104 6.30 14.22 11.47
C VAL A 104 7.06 14.34 10.16
N TRP A 105 6.67 13.57 9.15
CA TRP A 105 7.37 13.45 7.87
C TRP A 105 6.44 13.72 6.68
N ILE A 106 7.02 14.16 5.57
CA ILE A 106 6.34 14.36 4.29
C ILE A 106 7.01 13.43 3.28
N LEU A 107 6.25 12.49 2.74
CA LEU A 107 6.71 11.61 1.66
C LEU A 107 6.80 12.40 0.36
N GLN A 108 8.00 12.47 -0.21
CA GLN A 108 8.30 13.14 -1.47
C GLN A 108 8.19 12.17 -2.64
N ALA A 109 8.80 10.99 -2.52
CA ALA A 109 8.81 9.96 -3.54
C ALA A 109 8.58 8.58 -2.93
N CYS A 110 8.02 7.65 -3.70
CA CYS A 110 7.57 6.35 -3.23
C CYS A 110 7.81 5.25 -4.27
N LYS A 111 8.44 4.15 -3.85
CA LYS A 111 8.51 2.88 -4.58
C LYS A 111 7.87 1.80 -3.72
N LEU A 112 6.79 1.21 -4.21
CA LEU A 112 5.97 0.27 -3.47
C LEU A 112 5.94 -1.11 -4.15
N GLU A 113 6.19 -2.15 -3.38
CA GLU A 113 5.97 -3.54 -3.76
C GLU A 113 4.98 -4.20 -2.82
N CYS A 114 4.10 -5.03 -3.39
CA CYS A 114 3.01 -5.63 -2.65
C CYS A 114 2.92 -7.13 -2.90
N CYS A 115 2.28 -7.82 -1.98
CA CYS A 115 2.08 -9.25 -2.01
C CYS A 115 0.76 -9.60 -1.33
N THR A 116 0.26 -10.79 -1.65
CA THR A 116 -0.96 -11.36 -1.06
C THR A 116 -0.56 -12.58 -0.22
N GLY A 117 -1.07 -12.61 1.01
CA GLY A 117 -0.69 -13.59 2.03
C GLY A 117 -0.21 -12.93 3.32
N ASN A 118 -0.41 -13.62 4.44
CA ASN A 118 -0.08 -13.05 5.74
C ASN A 118 1.42 -12.81 5.88
N ASN A 119 1.80 -11.63 6.35
CA ASN A 119 3.20 -11.26 6.66
C ASN A 119 4.18 -11.50 5.49
N CYS A 120 3.70 -11.41 4.23
CA CYS A 120 4.51 -11.67 3.04
C CYS A 120 5.47 -10.52 2.70
N ASN A 121 5.25 -9.32 3.25
CA ASN A 121 5.94 -8.08 2.88
C ASN A 121 7.34 -7.96 3.51
N THR A 122 8.24 -8.89 3.17
CA THR A 122 9.64 -8.90 3.63
C THR A 122 10.61 -8.34 2.59
N GLN A 123 10.17 -8.22 1.34
CA GLN A 123 10.91 -7.59 0.26
C GLN A 123 11.18 -6.12 0.54
N THR A 124 12.31 -5.61 0.05
CA THR A 124 12.68 -4.19 0.10
C THR A 124 13.01 -3.77 -1.33
N PRO A 125 12.10 -3.07 -2.03
CA PRO A 125 12.40 -2.60 -3.37
C PRO A 125 13.52 -1.54 -3.32
N PRO A 126 14.50 -1.59 -4.23
CA PRO A 126 15.46 -0.50 -4.34
C PRO A 126 14.74 0.77 -4.79
N LEU A 127 15.12 1.91 -4.22
CA LEU A 127 14.66 3.20 -4.72
C LEU A 127 15.25 3.41 -6.13
N SER A 128 14.41 3.31 -7.17
CA SER A 128 14.81 3.45 -8.58
C SER A 128 14.28 4.75 -9.19
N GLN A 129 14.70 5.04 -10.42
CA GLN A 129 14.18 6.18 -11.20
C GLN A 129 12.67 6.11 -11.44
N ASP A 130 12.04 4.94 -11.27
CA ASP A 130 10.60 4.73 -11.40
C ASP A 130 9.83 4.99 -10.09
N ALA A 131 10.43 5.71 -9.14
CA ALA A 131 9.74 6.15 -7.94
C ALA A 131 8.63 7.15 -8.30
N ILE A 132 7.45 6.94 -7.74
CA ILE A 132 6.29 7.82 -7.90
C ILE A 132 6.56 9.09 -7.11
N ASN A 133 6.46 10.26 -7.76
CA ASN A 133 6.54 11.54 -7.07
C ASN A 133 5.19 11.84 -6.39
N VAL A 134 5.20 11.83 -5.06
CA VAL A 134 4.01 11.95 -4.22
C VAL A 134 3.77 13.39 -3.79
N TYR A 135 4.83 14.19 -3.66
CA TYR A 135 4.71 15.58 -3.26
C TYR A 135 4.54 16.49 -4.47
N ASN A 136 3.33 17.01 -4.64
CA ASN A 136 3.08 18.13 -5.54
C ASN A 136 3.01 19.44 -4.74
N PRO A 137 4.00 20.35 -4.82
CA PRO A 137 3.96 21.65 -4.12
C PRO A 137 2.77 22.53 -4.58
N PHE A 138 2.13 22.17 -5.69
CA PHE A 138 0.99 22.88 -6.28
C PHE A 138 -0.38 22.28 -5.94
N ALA A 139 -0.49 21.22 -5.13
CA ALA A 139 -1.78 20.61 -4.78
C ALA A 139 -2.73 21.49 -3.92
N GLY A 140 -2.42 22.78 -3.78
CA GLY A 140 -3.25 23.80 -3.15
C GLY A 140 -3.62 24.98 -4.06
N VAL A 141 -3.31 24.94 -5.38
CA VAL A 141 -3.91 25.92 -6.30
C VAL A 141 -5.37 25.57 -6.54
N PRO A 142 -6.30 26.52 -6.39
CA PRO A 142 -7.72 26.29 -6.69
C PRO A 142 -7.85 25.97 -8.19
N GLY A 143 -8.18 24.71 -8.50
CA GLY A 143 -8.37 24.23 -9.88
C GLY A 143 -7.91 22.79 -10.15
N LEU A 144 -7.09 22.17 -9.29
CA LEU A 144 -6.68 20.77 -9.46
C LEU A 144 -7.47 19.86 -8.51
N THR A 145 -8.60 19.32 -8.98
CA THR A 145 -9.35 18.29 -8.25
C THR A 145 -8.61 16.97 -8.32
N VAL A 146 -8.03 16.51 -7.20
CA VAL A 146 -7.75 15.08 -7.02
C VAL A 146 -9.11 14.42 -6.83
N SER A 147 -9.65 13.90 -7.92
CA SER A 147 -10.90 13.16 -7.92
C SER A 147 -10.65 11.79 -7.27
N CYS A 148 -10.99 11.65 -5.98
CA CYS A 148 -11.30 10.36 -5.39
C CYS A 148 -12.62 9.86 -6.02
N LEU A 149 -12.57 9.42 -7.28
CA LEU A 149 -13.70 8.76 -7.90
C LEU A 149 -13.69 7.28 -7.49
N PRO A 150 -14.80 6.73 -6.98
CA PRO A 150 -14.95 5.29 -6.93
C PRO A 150 -14.94 4.79 -8.38
N ARG A 151 -14.07 3.80 -8.68
CA ARG A 151 -14.08 3.13 -9.98
C ARG A 151 -15.28 2.18 -9.99
N GLU A 152 -16.19 2.42 -10.94
CA GLU A 152 -17.37 1.59 -11.24
C GLU A 152 -16.99 0.17 -11.71
#